data_AF-A0A7X1M5X2-F1
#
_entry.id   AF-A0A7X1M5X2-F1
#
_cell.length_a   1.000
_cell.length_b   1.000
_cell.length_c   1.000
_cell.angle_alpha   90.00
_cell.angle_beta   90.00
_cell.angle_gamma   90.00
#
_symmetry.space_group_name_H-M   'P 1'
#
loop_
_entity.id
_entity.type
_entity.pdbx_description
1 polymer ?
#
loop_
_entity_poly.entity_id
_entity_poly.type
_entity_poly.pdbx_seq_one_letter_code
_entity_poly.pdbx_strand_id
1 'polypeptide(L)'
;MDVFQKPDLAVGPGSTTAIRDHVKAELAAEGWPFDVKIDQSYDLTVFGVKDDLSFHLQTGNASRAPYDLLKLQHLWSVRRIEAAALALPTKQAASSIGSNIASFERIMNELRLFDRTITVPIFLIGFE
;
A
#
# COMPACT_ATOMS: atom_id res chain seq x y z
N MET A 1 0.85 8.44 16.64
CA MET A 1 2.09 7.65 16.69
C MET A 1 2.53 7.40 15.26
N ASP A 2 3.82 7.39 14.95
CA ASP A 2 4.29 7.12 13.57
C ASP A 2 4.26 5.60 13.31
N VAL A 3 3.36 5.16 12.43
CA VAL A 3 3.11 3.74 12.10
C VAL A 3 4.36 3.06 11.52
N PHE A 4 5.30 3.83 10.97
CA PHE A 4 6.53 3.29 10.39
C PHE A 4 7.73 3.41 11.34
N GLN A 5 7.56 3.98 12.54
CA GLN A 5 8.62 4.02 13.55
C GLN A 5 8.57 2.77 14.45
N LYS A 6 9.30 1.74 14.03
CA LYS A 6 9.55 0.53 14.84
C LYS A 6 11.03 0.13 14.82
N PRO A 7 11.84 0.65 15.76
CA PRO A 7 13.28 0.40 15.79
C PRO A 7 13.66 -1.07 15.90
N ASP A 8 12.82 -1.89 16.54
CA ASP A 8 13.07 -3.31 16.77
C ASP A 8 12.76 -4.20 15.55
N LEU A 9 12.22 -3.63 14.46
CA LEU A 9 11.90 -4.35 13.25
C LEU A 9 12.94 -4.04 12.17
N ALA A 10 13.88 -4.96 11.98
CA ALA A 10 14.88 -4.84 10.93
C ALA A 10 14.28 -5.15 9.55
N VAL A 11 14.55 -4.29 8.57
CA VAL A 11 14.21 -4.52 7.17
C VAL A 11 15.27 -5.41 6.52
N GLY A 12 14.86 -6.60 6.07
CA GLY A 12 15.77 -7.61 5.54
C GLY A 12 15.04 -8.82 4.97
N PRO A 13 15.77 -9.88 4.58
CA PRO A 13 15.17 -11.04 3.94
C PRO A 13 14.04 -11.66 4.78
N GLY A 14 12.85 -11.76 4.19
CA GLY A 14 11.67 -12.34 4.86
C GLY A 14 10.96 -11.43 5.85
N SER A 15 11.36 -10.16 6.00
CA SER A 15 10.70 -9.21 6.93
C SER A 15 9.30 -8.76 6.48
N THR A 16 8.89 -9.07 5.24
CA THR A 16 7.57 -8.73 4.66
C THR A 16 6.40 -9.03 5.61
N THR A 17 6.37 -10.21 6.22
CA THR A 17 5.30 -10.62 7.14
C THR A 17 5.33 -9.78 8.43
N ALA A 18 6.50 -9.61 9.03
CA ALA A 18 6.65 -8.81 10.25
C ALA A 18 6.25 -7.34 10.02
N ILE A 19 6.65 -6.74 8.90
CA ILE A 19 6.25 -5.37 8.52
C ILE A 19 4.73 -5.30 8.40
N ARG A 20 4.13 -6.26 7.68
CA ARG A 20 2.68 -6.31 7.47
C ARG A 20 1.91 -6.44 8.78
N ASP A 21 2.36 -7.32 9.66
CA ASP A 21 1.70 -7.57 10.95
C ASP A 21 1.80 -6.35 11.86
N HIS A 22 2.95 -5.67 11.89
CA HIS A 22 3.09 -4.42 12.62
C HIS A 22 2.15 -3.34 12.12
N VAL A 23 2.18 -3.03 10.81
CA VAL A 23 1.32 -1.99 10.23
C VAL A 23 -0.15 -2.32 10.42
N LYS A 24 -0.55 -3.60 10.27
CA LYS A 24 -1.93 -4.04 10.57
C LYS A 24 -2.28 -3.80 12.04
N ALA A 25 -1.38 -4.10 12.99
CA ALA A 25 -1.63 -3.89 14.41
C ALA A 25 -1.85 -2.41 14.76
N GLU A 26 -1.01 -1.51 14.25
CA GLU A 26 -1.15 -0.06 14.48
C GLU A 26 -2.45 0.48 13.87
N LEU A 27 -2.75 0.11 12.63
CA LEU A 27 -3.98 0.54 11.97
C LEU A 27 -5.23 -0.07 12.65
N ALA A 28 -5.15 -1.31 13.15
CA ALA A 28 -6.24 -1.94 13.90
C ALA A 28 -6.52 -1.19 15.20
N ALA A 29 -5.48 -0.73 15.92
CA ALA A 29 -5.62 0.06 17.13
C ALA A 29 -6.35 1.39 16.87
N GLU A 30 -6.21 1.93 15.66
CA GLU A 30 -6.92 3.12 15.17
C GLU A 30 -8.28 2.81 14.51
N GLY A 31 -8.77 1.56 14.59
CA GLY A 31 -10.08 1.15 14.12
C GLY A 31 -10.21 0.96 12.60
N TRP A 32 -9.11 0.68 11.90
CA TRP A 32 -9.16 0.37 10.46
C TRP A 32 -9.67 -1.06 10.20
N PRO A 33 -10.71 -1.25 9.37
CA PRO A 33 -11.07 -2.58 8.88
C PRO A 33 -10.15 -2.98 7.72
N PHE A 34 -9.79 -4.26 7.67
CA PHE A 34 -8.87 -4.82 6.67
C PHE A 34 -9.57 -5.76 5.70
N ASP A 35 -8.88 -6.04 4.59
CA ASP A 35 -9.28 -7.03 3.59
C ASP A 35 -10.71 -6.75 3.09
N VAL A 36 -11.00 -5.45 2.87
CA VAL A 36 -12.32 -4.95 2.49
C VAL A 36 -12.60 -5.29 1.03
N LYS A 37 -13.73 -5.94 0.75
CA LYS A 37 -14.13 -6.30 -0.61
C LYS A 37 -14.46 -5.07 -1.46
N ILE A 38 -13.88 -5.03 -2.66
CA ILE A 38 -14.12 -3.99 -3.66
C ILE A 38 -15.54 -4.11 -4.22
N ASP A 39 -15.98 -5.34 -4.47
CA ASP A 39 -17.32 -5.69 -4.94
C ASP A 39 -17.74 -7.02 -4.29
N GLN A 40 -19.02 -7.21 -4.02
CA GLN A 40 -19.52 -8.43 -3.34
C GLN A 40 -19.44 -9.68 -4.23
N SER A 41 -19.48 -9.50 -5.55
CA SER A 41 -19.49 -10.54 -6.57
C SER A 41 -18.09 -11.04 -6.93
N TYR A 42 -17.05 -10.30 -6.55
CA TYR A 42 -15.67 -10.60 -6.90
C TYR A 42 -14.82 -10.85 -5.66
N ASP A 43 -13.87 -11.78 -5.75
CA ASP A 43 -12.93 -12.07 -4.66
C ASP A 43 -11.72 -11.11 -4.71
N LEU A 44 -12.01 -9.81 -4.67
CA LEU A 44 -11.01 -8.75 -4.71
C LEU A 44 -11.13 -7.87 -3.49
N THR A 45 -10.02 -7.75 -2.76
CA THR A 45 -9.92 -6.90 -1.57
C THR A 45 -8.87 -5.81 -1.75
N VAL A 46 -9.09 -4.72 -1.02
CA VAL A 46 -8.08 -3.71 -0.70
C VAL A 46 -7.57 -3.93 0.72
N PHE A 47 -6.37 -3.43 1.02
CA PHE A 47 -5.71 -3.71 2.28
C PHE A 47 -6.51 -3.18 3.48
N GLY A 48 -6.92 -1.91 3.45
CA GLY A 48 -7.84 -1.33 4.43
C GLY A 48 -8.57 -0.11 3.89
N VAL A 49 -9.78 0.14 4.44
CA VAL A 49 -10.60 1.32 4.11
C VAL A 49 -11.24 1.84 5.38
N LYS A 50 -11.02 3.10 5.73
CA LYS A 50 -11.69 3.75 6.85
C LYS A 50 -12.34 5.03 6.34
N ASP A 51 -13.63 5.16 6.57
CA ASP A 51 -14.46 6.23 6.02
C ASP A 51 -14.32 6.30 4.49
N ASP A 52 -13.74 7.38 3.96
CA ASP A 52 -13.47 7.62 2.55
C ASP A 52 -11.97 7.51 2.18
N LEU A 53 -11.15 6.92 3.05
CA LEU A 53 -9.71 6.74 2.81
C LEU A 53 -9.35 5.26 2.68
N SER A 54 -8.64 4.91 1.61
CA SER A 54 -8.01 3.59 1.49
C SER A 54 -6.54 3.64 1.87
N PHE A 55 -6.07 2.66 2.63
CA PHE A 55 -4.66 2.48 2.94
C PHE A 55 -4.15 1.18 2.34
N HIS A 56 -3.01 1.24 1.65
CA HIS A 56 -2.32 0.10 1.08
C HIS A 56 -0.88 0.02 1.57
N LEU A 57 -0.47 -1.21 1.94
CA LEU A 57 0.92 -1.56 2.19
C LEU A 57 1.36 -2.58 1.13
N GLN A 58 2.41 -2.26 0.39
CA GLN A 58 2.97 -3.15 -0.63
C GLN A 58 4.45 -3.44 -0.37
N THR A 59 4.70 -4.58 0.27
CA THR A 59 6.04 -5.15 0.57
C THR A 59 6.35 -6.38 -0.27
N GLY A 60 5.50 -6.70 -1.25
CA GLY A 60 5.60 -7.88 -2.11
C GLY A 60 6.17 -7.56 -3.49
N ASN A 61 5.93 -8.49 -4.43
CA ASN A 61 6.43 -8.39 -5.80
C ASN A 61 5.96 -7.10 -6.51
N ALA A 62 6.85 -6.47 -7.26
CA ALA A 62 6.58 -5.24 -7.98
C ALA A 62 5.41 -5.32 -8.96
N SER A 63 5.10 -6.51 -9.51
CA SER A 63 3.94 -6.71 -10.39
C SER A 63 2.59 -6.50 -9.68
N ARG A 64 2.56 -6.53 -8.34
CA ARG A 64 1.34 -6.32 -7.54
C ARG A 64 1.00 -4.85 -7.36
N ALA A 65 2.00 -3.97 -7.39
CA ALA A 65 1.78 -2.54 -7.16
C ALA A 65 0.89 -1.89 -8.24
N PRO A 66 1.08 -2.13 -9.56
CA PRO A 66 0.13 -1.65 -10.57
C PRO A 66 -1.28 -2.18 -10.37
N TYR A 67 -1.43 -3.42 -9.87
CA TYR A 67 -2.74 -4.00 -9.59
C TYR A 67 -3.43 -3.31 -8.39
N ASP A 68 -2.66 -2.94 -7.37
CA ASP A 68 -3.17 -2.11 -6.28
C ASP A 68 -3.61 -0.73 -6.76
N LEU A 69 -2.84 -0.09 -7.65
CA LEU A 69 -3.23 1.19 -8.26
C LEU A 69 -4.56 1.08 -9.03
N LEU A 70 -4.77 -0.02 -9.77
CA LEU A 70 -6.04 -0.28 -10.47
C LEU A 70 -7.22 -0.43 -9.49
N LYS A 71 -7.03 -1.12 -8.37
CA LYS A 71 -8.06 -1.26 -7.34
C LYS A 71 -8.42 0.08 -6.72
N LEU A 72 -7.41 0.89 -6.37
CA LEU A 72 -7.59 2.23 -5.80
C LEU A 72 -8.29 3.16 -6.78
N GLN A 73 -7.85 3.16 -8.05
CA GLN A 73 -8.49 3.93 -9.12
C GLN A 73 -9.96 3.55 -9.28
N HIS A 74 -10.28 2.25 -9.24
CA HIS A 74 -11.66 1.79 -9.32
C HIS A 74 -12.51 2.31 -8.17
N LEU A 75 -12.06 2.17 -6.91
CA LEU A 75 -12.78 2.66 -5.73
C LEU A 75 -13.05 4.17 -5.81
N TRP A 76 -12.07 4.94 -6.27
CA TRP A 76 -12.22 6.38 -6.51
C TRP A 76 -13.24 6.67 -7.62
N SER A 77 -13.16 5.96 -8.75
CA SER A 77 -14.10 6.13 -9.87
C SER A 77 -15.55 5.83 -9.51
N VAL A 78 -15.80 4.88 -8.59
CA VAL A 78 -17.15 4.59 -8.06
C VAL A 78 -17.51 5.43 -6.83
N ARG A 79 -16.69 6.43 -6.48
CA ARG A 79 -16.89 7.36 -5.34
C ARG A 79 -17.02 6.66 -3.98
N ARG A 80 -16.30 5.55 -3.78
CA ARG A 80 -16.21 4.86 -2.48
C ARG A 80 -15.11 5.41 -1.59
N ILE A 81 -14.12 6.07 -2.17
CA ILE A 81 -13.03 6.75 -1.46
C ILE A 81 -12.82 8.13 -2.07
N GLU A 82 -12.29 9.06 -1.26
CA GLU A 82 -11.84 10.38 -1.69
C GLU A 82 -10.31 10.46 -1.90
N ALA A 83 -9.54 9.59 -1.25
CA ALA A 83 -8.10 9.48 -1.46
C ALA A 83 -7.57 8.12 -1.02
N ALA A 84 -6.32 7.85 -1.37
CA ALA A 84 -5.61 6.67 -0.92
C ALA A 84 -4.23 7.03 -0.35
N ALA A 85 -3.76 6.23 0.61
CA ALA A 85 -2.37 6.20 1.03
C ALA A 85 -1.73 4.89 0.57
N LEU A 86 -0.52 4.96 0.00
CA LEU A 86 0.23 3.80 -0.46
C LEU A 86 1.63 3.82 0.14
N ALA A 87 1.89 2.87 1.03
CA ALA A 87 3.18 2.68 1.67
C ALA A 87 3.98 1.58 0.99
N LEU A 88 5.23 1.92 0.63
CA LEU A 88 6.19 1.05 -0.05
C LEU A 88 7.57 1.23 0.59
N PRO A 89 8.42 0.19 0.60
CA PRO A 89 9.81 0.35 0.98
C PRO A 89 10.52 1.26 -0.04
N THR A 90 11.53 2.02 0.40
CA THR A 90 12.44 2.70 -0.54
C THR A 90 13.24 1.68 -1.34
N LYS A 91 13.89 2.08 -2.43
CA LYS A 91 14.63 1.15 -3.30
C LYS A 91 15.72 0.40 -2.53
N GLN A 92 16.36 1.06 -1.57
CA GLN A 92 17.34 0.44 -0.69
C GLN A 92 16.69 -0.62 0.19
N ALA A 93 15.63 -0.27 0.91
CA ALA A 93 14.87 -1.18 1.77
C ALA A 93 14.28 -2.37 0.99
N ALA A 94 13.72 -2.12 -0.19
CA ALA A 94 13.18 -3.15 -1.08
C ALA A 94 14.26 -4.17 -1.48
N SER A 95 15.48 -3.69 -1.77
CA SER A 95 16.63 -4.54 -2.11
C SER A 95 17.09 -5.40 -0.93
N SER A 96 16.95 -4.90 0.29
CA SER A 96 17.22 -5.66 1.52
C SER A 96 16.15 -6.72 1.80
N ILE A 97 14.88 -6.46 1.47
CA ILE A 97 13.77 -7.41 1.66
C ILE A 97 13.88 -8.60 0.70
N GLY A 98 14.16 -8.37 -0.57
CA GLY A 98 14.25 -9.43 -1.56
C GLY A 98 14.37 -8.97 -3.00
N SER A 99 14.33 -9.92 -3.92
CA SER A 99 14.36 -9.63 -5.36
C SER A 99 12.99 -9.19 -5.87
N ASN A 100 12.97 -8.21 -6.77
CA ASN A 100 11.77 -7.72 -7.45
C ASN A 100 10.64 -7.25 -6.51
N ILE A 101 11.00 -6.65 -5.38
CA ILE A 101 10.05 -6.01 -4.46
C ILE A 101 9.61 -4.66 -5.03
N ALA A 102 8.33 -4.30 -4.86
CA ALA A 102 7.83 -2.98 -5.21
C ALA A 102 8.58 -1.91 -4.40
N SER A 103 8.99 -0.81 -5.04
CA SER A 103 9.69 0.28 -4.34
C SER A 103 9.03 1.63 -4.57
N PHE A 104 9.16 2.52 -3.58
CA PHE A 104 8.64 3.87 -3.59
C PHE A 104 8.99 4.63 -4.89
N GLU A 105 10.26 4.65 -5.26
CA GLU A 105 10.78 5.41 -6.41
C GLU A 105 10.24 4.88 -7.74
N ARG A 106 10.07 3.56 -7.83
CA ARG A 106 9.48 2.94 -9.03
C ARG A 106 8.03 3.39 -9.18
N ILE A 107 7.24 3.27 -8.11
CA ILE A 107 5.82 3.64 -8.15
C ILE A 107 5.63 5.14 -8.33
N MET A 108 6.48 5.97 -7.74
CA MET A 108 6.48 7.41 -7.96
C MET A 108 6.68 7.75 -9.45
N ASN A 109 7.60 7.08 -10.14
CA ASN A 109 7.83 7.29 -11.57
C ASN A 109 6.67 6.76 -12.42
N GLU A 110 6.12 5.59 -12.09
CA GLU A 110 4.96 5.02 -12.78
C GLU A 110 3.71 5.90 -12.61
N LEU A 111 3.44 6.44 -11.42
CA LEU A 111 2.33 7.38 -11.19
C LEU A 111 2.46 8.67 -12.03
N ARG A 112 3.69 9.18 -12.19
CA ARG A 112 3.94 10.33 -13.09
C ARG A 112 3.70 9.97 -14.56
N LEU A 113 4.08 8.76 -14.97
CA LEU A 113 3.86 8.27 -16.33
C LEU A 113 2.36 8.07 -16.64
N PHE A 114 1.61 7.60 -15.65
CA PHE A 114 0.19 7.27 -15.77
C PHE A 114 -0.74 8.34 -15.16
N ASP A 115 -0.30 9.59 -15.08
CA ASP A 115 -1.03 10.70 -14.44
C ASP A 115 -2.46 10.96 -14.97
N ARG A 116 -2.72 10.57 -16.22
CA ARG A 116 -4.06 10.63 -16.87
C ARG A 116 -4.89 9.37 -16.70
N THR A 117 -4.27 8.27 -16.30
CA THR A 117 -4.93 6.95 -16.13
C THR A 117 -5.23 6.68 -14.66
N ILE A 118 -4.27 6.95 -13.80
CA ILE A 118 -4.40 6.86 -12.34
C ILE A 118 -4.58 8.29 -11.83
N THR A 119 -5.84 8.68 -11.64
CA THR A 119 -6.28 10.01 -11.24
C THR A 119 -6.73 10.09 -9.78
N VAL A 120 -6.82 8.95 -9.09
CA VAL A 120 -7.05 8.92 -7.64
C VAL A 120 -5.96 9.72 -6.91
N PRO A 121 -6.31 10.62 -5.97
CA PRO A 121 -5.33 11.28 -5.13
C PRO A 121 -4.61 10.25 -4.24
N ILE A 122 -3.30 10.10 -4.41
CA ILE A 122 -2.48 9.15 -3.64
C ILE A 122 -1.43 9.87 -2.81
N PHE A 123 -1.46 9.67 -1.50
CA PHE A 123 -0.37 10.00 -0.61
C PHE A 123 0.64 8.82 -0.59
N LEU A 124 1.78 9.01 -1.23
CA LEU A 124 2.81 7.97 -1.35
C LEU A 124 3.78 8.07 -0.15
N ILE A 125 3.98 6.96 0.55
CA ILE A 125 4.83 6.87 1.75
C ILE A 125 5.99 5.92 1.48
N GLY A 126 7.21 6.41 1.66
CA GLY A 126 8.43 5.59 1.66
C GLY A 126 8.85 5.24 3.08
N PHE A 127 9.27 4.00 3.33
CA PHE A 127 9.86 3.58 4.61
C PHE A 127 11.14 2.76 4.41
N GLU A 128 11.98 2.71 5.45
CA GLU A 128 13.31 2.08 5.44
C GLU A 128 13.59 1.25 6.68
#